data_AF-A0A969XJC2-F1
#
_entry.id   AF-A0A969XJC2-F1
#
_cell.length_a   1.000
_cell.length_b   1.000
_cell.length_c   1.000
_cell.angle_alpha   90.00
_cell.angle_beta   90.00
_cell.angle_gamma   90.00
#
_symmetry.space_group_name_H-M   'P 1'
#
loop_
_entity.id
_entity.type
_entity.pdbx_description
1 polymer ?
#
loop_
_entity_poly.entity_id
_entity_poly.type
_entity_poly.pdbx_seq_one_letter_code
_entity_poly.pdbx_strand_id
1 'polypeptide(L)'
;HLGSLEVLDWRADTRDADALVASLRDRYGEELAIWAEGVPRLANSLTRAELAGRRAAVLAVATAPPEGATLQAVLAEVQPRVLVLLPPGDMEPPDIGAFVRQVAGMLQVALREHGGRIDAPRMAARVAARPSAIVAALRLLEAQGVVALEYAPDGALRARSAARPPEASTERYRLQEAHRVLDATLRETVAYRKAYATEPAAVLLATDSPA
;
A
#
# COMPACT_ATOMS: atom_id res chain seq x y z
N HIS A 1 -17.47 -4.13 -14.85
CA HIS A 1 -18.03 -5.44 -15.24
C HIS A 1 -16.94 -6.50 -15.00
N LEU A 2 -17.05 -7.35 -13.98
CA LEU A 2 -16.11 -8.45 -13.69
C LEU A 2 -16.30 -9.66 -14.63
N GLY A 3 -16.91 -9.46 -15.80
CA GLY A 3 -17.28 -10.55 -16.70
C GLY A 3 -16.04 -11.26 -17.21
N SER A 4 -15.88 -12.54 -16.84
CA SER A 4 -14.78 -13.49 -17.12
C SER A 4 -13.63 -13.61 -16.11
N LEU A 5 -13.62 -12.89 -14.98
CA LEU A 5 -12.58 -13.08 -13.96
C LEU A 5 -12.83 -14.38 -13.17
N GLU A 6 -11.99 -15.39 -13.36
CA GLU A 6 -11.94 -16.59 -12.51
C GLU A 6 -11.21 -16.25 -11.20
N VAL A 7 -11.77 -16.66 -10.07
CA VAL A 7 -11.17 -16.41 -8.75
C VAL A 7 -10.79 -17.74 -8.10
N LEU A 8 -9.50 -17.95 -7.87
CA LEU A 8 -8.94 -19.04 -7.10
C LEU A 8 -8.65 -18.55 -5.67
N ASP A 9 -9.55 -18.86 -4.75
CA ASP A 9 -9.45 -18.41 -3.37
C ASP A 9 -8.66 -19.42 -2.52
N TRP A 10 -7.38 -19.12 -2.30
CA TRP A 10 -6.44 -19.94 -1.52
C TRP A 10 -6.10 -19.29 -0.18
N ARG A 11 -6.86 -18.29 0.29
CA ARG A 11 -6.55 -17.56 1.54
C ARG A 11 -6.49 -18.45 2.78
N ALA A 12 -7.21 -19.58 2.76
CA ALA A 12 -7.23 -20.57 3.84
C ALA A 12 -6.30 -21.78 3.59
N ASP A 13 -5.51 -21.76 2.53
CA ASP A 13 -4.53 -22.82 2.25
C ASP A 13 -3.42 -22.80 3.32
N THR A 14 -3.04 -23.99 3.80
CA THR A 14 -2.07 -24.15 4.90
C THR A 14 -0.66 -24.46 4.40
N ARG A 15 -0.46 -24.61 3.10
CA ARG A 15 0.86 -24.77 2.51
C ARG A 15 1.68 -23.50 2.69
N ASP A 16 2.99 -23.68 2.76
CA ASP A 16 3.94 -22.58 2.78
C ASP A 16 3.81 -21.69 1.53
N ALA A 17 4.03 -20.39 1.69
CA ALA A 17 3.86 -19.40 0.63
C ALA A 17 4.78 -19.66 -0.57
N ASP A 18 6.02 -20.12 -0.36
CA ASP A 18 6.94 -20.45 -1.44
C ASP A 18 6.48 -21.69 -2.21
N ALA A 19 5.88 -22.68 -1.55
CA ALA A 19 5.31 -23.86 -2.20
C ALA A 19 4.08 -23.51 -3.07
N LEU A 20 3.23 -22.62 -2.59
CA LEU A 20 2.09 -22.09 -3.35
C LEU A 20 2.56 -21.33 -4.59
N VAL A 21 3.54 -20.44 -4.40
CA VAL A 21 4.13 -19.67 -5.50
C VAL A 21 4.83 -20.58 -6.51
N ALA A 22 5.57 -21.60 -6.07
CA ALA A 22 6.19 -22.56 -6.96
C ALA A 22 5.14 -23.30 -7.81
N SER A 23 4.03 -23.74 -7.20
CA SER A 23 2.91 -24.37 -7.92
C SER A 23 2.29 -23.44 -8.97
N LEU A 24 2.14 -22.16 -8.65
CA LEU A 24 1.61 -21.17 -9.61
C LEU A 24 2.58 -20.93 -10.77
N ARG A 25 3.89 -20.87 -10.49
CA ARG A 25 4.93 -20.70 -11.51
C ARG A 25 5.00 -21.87 -12.46
N ASP A 26 4.94 -23.10 -11.93
CA ASP A 26 4.91 -24.32 -12.75
C ASP A 26 3.68 -24.33 -13.66
N ARG A 27 2.52 -23.91 -13.13
CA ARG A 27 1.26 -23.92 -13.87
C ARG A 27 1.14 -22.82 -14.94
N TYR A 28 1.61 -21.61 -14.65
CA TYR A 28 1.30 -20.41 -15.46
C TYR A 28 2.54 -19.74 -16.09
N GLY A 29 3.75 -20.09 -15.67
CA GLY A 29 4.99 -19.56 -16.23
C GLY A 29 5.03 -18.02 -16.29
N GLU A 30 5.30 -17.48 -17.47
CA GLU A 30 5.43 -16.03 -17.71
C GLU A 30 4.11 -15.26 -17.67
N GLU A 31 2.96 -15.95 -17.72
CA GLU A 31 1.65 -15.31 -17.62
C GLU A 31 1.29 -14.85 -16.20
N LEU A 32 2.07 -15.31 -15.20
CA LEU A 32 1.86 -15.03 -13.79
C LEU A 32 2.55 -13.73 -13.36
N ALA A 33 1.76 -12.80 -12.82
CA ALA A 33 2.26 -11.74 -11.96
C ALA A 33 1.93 -12.06 -10.50
N ILE A 34 2.90 -11.86 -9.60
CA ILE A 34 2.70 -12.00 -8.15
C ILE A 34 2.78 -10.62 -7.53
N TRP A 35 1.69 -10.16 -6.94
CA TRP A 35 1.63 -8.92 -6.18
C TRP A 35 1.97 -9.17 -4.72
N ALA A 36 3.08 -8.60 -4.25
CA ALA A 36 3.43 -8.59 -2.84
C ALA A 36 4.06 -7.25 -2.44
N GLU A 37 3.69 -6.77 -1.27
CA GLU A 37 4.08 -5.48 -0.72
C GLU A 37 4.50 -5.58 0.74
N GLY A 38 5.12 -4.52 1.25
CA GLY A 38 5.71 -4.53 2.58
C GLY A 38 7.06 -5.26 2.58
N VAL A 39 7.52 -5.62 3.77
CA VAL A 39 8.74 -6.41 3.97
C VAL A 39 8.51 -7.42 5.10
N PRO A 40 8.96 -8.68 4.97
CA PRO A 40 9.64 -9.27 3.79
C PRO A 40 8.68 -9.46 2.59
N ARG A 41 9.24 -9.64 1.38
CA ARG A 41 8.47 -9.94 0.16
C ARG A 41 8.90 -11.28 -0.42
N LEU A 42 7.95 -11.96 -1.06
CA LEU A 42 8.23 -13.17 -1.84
C LEU A 42 9.21 -12.85 -2.97
N ALA A 43 10.13 -13.77 -3.25
CA ALA A 43 11.10 -13.57 -4.32
C ALA A 43 10.39 -13.38 -5.67
N ASN A 44 10.89 -12.47 -6.51
CA ASN A 44 10.33 -12.12 -7.83
C ASN A 44 8.84 -11.68 -7.80
N SER A 45 8.37 -11.14 -6.68
CA SER A 45 7.09 -10.45 -6.62
C SER A 45 7.23 -8.99 -7.06
N LEU A 46 6.09 -8.37 -7.37
CA LEU A 46 5.96 -6.99 -7.81
C LEU A 46 5.12 -6.23 -6.80
N THR A 47 5.48 -4.99 -6.53
CA THR A 47 4.60 -4.00 -5.87
C THR A 47 3.52 -3.50 -6.83
N ARG A 48 2.49 -2.82 -6.31
CA ARG A 48 1.52 -2.10 -7.16
C ARG A 48 2.20 -1.10 -8.11
N ALA A 49 3.29 -0.47 -7.68
CA ALA A 49 4.03 0.48 -8.50
C ALA A 49 4.78 -0.21 -9.66
N GLU A 50 5.27 -1.43 -9.45
CA GLU A 50 5.93 -2.25 -10.47
C GLU A 50 4.93 -2.97 -11.40
N LEU A 51 3.68 -3.12 -10.95
CA LEU A 51 2.55 -3.62 -11.75
C LEU A 51 1.90 -2.57 -12.65
N ALA A 52 2.10 -1.27 -12.36
CA ALA A 52 1.53 -0.19 -13.15
C ALA A 52 1.97 -0.31 -14.62
N GLY A 53 0.99 -0.29 -15.55
CA GLY A 53 1.24 -0.48 -16.98
C GLY A 53 1.64 -1.89 -17.40
N ARG A 54 1.60 -2.90 -16.51
CA ARG A 54 1.87 -4.30 -16.83
C ARG A 54 0.57 -5.08 -16.96
N ARG A 55 0.42 -5.83 -18.05
CA ARG A 55 -0.64 -6.84 -18.19
C ARG A 55 -0.15 -8.21 -17.76
N ALA A 56 -1.02 -9.00 -17.17
CA ALA A 56 -0.76 -10.41 -16.86
C ALA A 56 -2.07 -11.19 -16.95
N ALA A 57 -2.03 -12.42 -17.49
CA ALA A 57 -3.24 -13.22 -17.58
C ALA A 57 -3.65 -13.77 -16.20
N VAL A 58 -2.66 -14.02 -15.33
CA VAL A 58 -2.88 -14.47 -13.95
C VAL A 58 -2.24 -13.48 -12.98
N LEU A 59 -3.02 -13.04 -11.99
CA LEU A 59 -2.53 -12.21 -10.89
C LEU A 59 -2.70 -12.98 -9.58
N ALA A 60 -1.59 -13.25 -8.89
CA ALA A 60 -1.61 -13.77 -7.53
C ALA A 60 -1.39 -12.66 -6.52
N VAL A 61 -2.28 -12.54 -5.54
CA VAL A 61 -2.21 -11.54 -4.46
C VAL A 61 -1.67 -12.20 -3.20
N ALA A 62 -0.39 -11.95 -2.91
CA ALA A 62 0.32 -12.52 -1.77
C ALA A 62 0.23 -11.67 -0.50
N THR A 63 0.02 -10.36 -0.66
CA THR A 63 -0.13 -9.43 0.45
C THR A 63 -1.56 -8.90 0.46
N ALA A 64 -2.23 -9.00 1.61
CA ALA A 64 -3.54 -8.38 1.78
C ALA A 64 -3.47 -6.87 1.45
N PRO A 65 -4.23 -6.38 0.45
CA PRO A 65 -4.25 -4.98 0.08
C PRO A 65 -4.61 -4.10 1.28
N PRO A 66 -4.17 -2.84 1.33
CA PRO A 66 -4.50 -1.97 2.45
C PRO A 66 -5.95 -1.47 2.43
N GLU A 67 -6.62 -1.52 1.27
CA GLU A 67 -8.01 -1.13 1.07
C GLU A 67 -8.56 -1.73 -0.23
N GLY A 68 -9.89 -1.82 -0.34
CA GLY A 68 -10.57 -2.33 -1.54
C GLY A 68 -10.27 -1.51 -2.80
N ALA A 69 -10.21 -0.18 -2.67
CA ALA A 69 -9.86 0.69 -3.80
C ALA A 69 -8.46 0.39 -4.37
N THR A 70 -7.50 -0.01 -3.53
CA THR A 70 -6.17 -0.43 -4.01
C THR A 70 -6.27 -1.74 -4.79
N LEU A 71 -7.02 -2.74 -4.30
CA LEU A 71 -7.24 -4.00 -5.03
C LEU A 71 -7.87 -3.73 -6.40
N GLN A 72 -8.92 -2.91 -6.44
CA GLN A 72 -9.62 -2.58 -7.67
C GLN A 72 -8.71 -1.83 -8.67
N ALA A 73 -7.88 -0.89 -8.19
CA ALA A 73 -6.92 -0.20 -9.04
C ALA A 73 -5.90 -1.17 -9.67
N VAL A 74 -5.35 -2.09 -8.89
CA VAL A 74 -4.41 -3.10 -9.41
C VAL A 74 -5.10 -4.02 -10.42
N LEU A 75 -6.34 -4.45 -10.16
CA LEU A 75 -7.11 -5.27 -11.10
C LEU A 75 -7.41 -4.53 -12.41
N ALA A 76 -7.72 -3.24 -12.34
CA ALA A 76 -8.00 -2.41 -13.52
C ALA A 76 -6.76 -2.17 -14.40
N GLU A 77 -5.58 -2.06 -13.78
CA GLU A 77 -4.29 -1.93 -14.47
C GLU A 77 -3.85 -3.26 -15.10
N VAL A 78 -3.83 -4.34 -14.32
CA VAL A 78 -3.29 -5.63 -14.74
C VAL A 78 -4.23 -6.37 -15.69
N GLN A 79 -5.54 -6.20 -15.50
CA GLN A 79 -6.62 -6.85 -16.25
C GLN A 79 -6.44 -8.38 -16.36
N PRO A 80 -6.31 -9.10 -15.23
CA PRO A 80 -6.15 -10.55 -15.25
C PRO A 80 -7.44 -11.25 -15.68
N ARG A 81 -7.29 -12.46 -16.23
CA ARG A 81 -8.39 -13.42 -16.42
C ARG A 81 -8.55 -14.37 -15.22
N VAL A 82 -7.47 -14.61 -14.47
CA VAL A 82 -7.47 -15.40 -13.24
C VAL A 82 -6.88 -14.58 -12.10
N LEU A 83 -7.61 -14.46 -11.00
CA LEU A 83 -7.15 -13.88 -9.75
C LEU A 83 -6.94 -14.99 -8.72
N VAL A 84 -5.73 -15.10 -8.19
CA VAL A 84 -5.40 -16.04 -7.10
C VAL A 84 -5.23 -15.26 -5.81
N LEU A 85 -6.05 -15.53 -4.81
CA LEU A 85 -5.90 -14.92 -3.48
C LEU A 85 -5.10 -15.89 -2.62
N LEU A 86 -3.83 -15.60 -2.36
CA LEU A 86 -2.97 -16.44 -1.52
C LEU A 86 -3.25 -16.19 -0.03
N PRO A 87 -2.83 -17.10 0.87
CA PRO A 87 -2.85 -16.85 2.30
C PRO A 87 -2.19 -15.49 2.60
N PRO A 88 -2.91 -14.56 3.25
CA PRO A 88 -2.32 -13.29 3.61
C PRO A 88 -1.22 -13.55 4.64
N GLY A 89 0.03 -13.21 4.30
CA GLY A 89 1.14 -13.37 5.24
C GLY A 89 0.90 -12.61 6.55
N ASP A 90 1.60 -13.02 7.61
CA ASP A 90 1.54 -12.37 8.92
C ASP A 90 2.09 -10.94 8.82
N MET A 91 1.17 -9.97 8.71
CA MET A 91 1.51 -8.56 8.85
C MET A 91 1.04 -8.08 10.21
N GLU A 92 2.00 -7.76 11.07
CA GLU A 92 1.70 -7.10 12.33
C GLU A 92 0.92 -5.80 12.09
N PRO A 93 -0.07 -5.49 12.94
CA PRO A 93 -0.73 -4.20 12.91
C PRO A 93 0.32 -3.08 13.01
N PRO A 94 0.26 -2.06 12.13
CA PRO A 94 1.26 -1.01 12.12
C PRO A 94 1.16 -0.17 13.40
N ASP A 95 2.22 -0.17 14.20
CA ASP A 95 2.44 0.84 15.25
C ASP A 95 2.71 2.20 14.59
N ILE A 96 2.05 3.25 15.07
CA ILE A 96 2.18 4.61 14.52
C ILE A 96 3.65 5.06 14.57
N GLY A 97 4.33 4.84 15.69
CA GLY A 97 5.73 5.23 15.85
C GLY A 97 6.64 4.52 14.87
N ALA A 98 6.49 3.20 14.73
CA ALA A 98 7.24 2.38 13.78
C ALA A 98 6.97 2.80 12.34
N PHE A 99 5.70 3.03 11.99
CA PHE A 99 5.30 3.49 10.66
C PHE A 99 5.91 4.85 10.32
N VAL A 100 5.84 5.81 11.24
CA VAL A 100 6.45 7.15 11.06
C VAL A 100 7.96 7.04 10.91
N ARG A 101 8.64 6.17 11.67
CA ARG A 101 10.09 5.92 11.50
C ARG A 101 10.43 5.36 10.12
N GLN A 102 9.65 4.42 9.61
CA GLN A 102 9.83 3.88 8.25
C GLN A 102 9.63 4.98 7.18
N VAL A 103 8.58 5.80 7.33
CA VAL A 103 8.31 6.93 6.43
C VAL A 103 9.42 7.98 6.50
N ALA A 104 9.95 8.29 7.69
CA ALA A 104 11.07 9.19 7.86
C ALA A 104 12.34 8.67 7.16
N GLY A 105 12.61 7.36 7.22
CA GLY A 105 13.70 6.74 6.47
C GLY A 105 13.55 6.91 4.96
N MET A 106 12.35 6.66 4.41
CA MET A 106 12.06 6.89 2.99
C MET A 106 12.15 8.38 2.60
N LEU A 107 11.72 9.28 3.48
CA LEU A 107 11.83 10.72 3.31
C LEU A 107 13.29 11.17 3.22
N GLN A 108 14.18 10.61 4.05
CA GLN A 108 15.61 10.92 3.98
C GLN A 108 16.21 10.53 2.61
N VAL A 109 15.81 9.38 2.07
CA VAL A 109 16.21 8.98 0.71
C VAL A 109 15.66 9.96 -0.33
N ALA A 110 14.38 10.33 -0.25
CA ALA A 110 13.77 11.29 -1.16
C ALA A 110 14.46 12.66 -1.15
N LEU A 111 14.81 13.18 0.04
CA LEU A 111 15.57 14.42 0.19
C LEU A 111 16.96 14.34 -0.44
N ARG A 112 17.66 13.22 -0.26
CA ARG A 112 19.04 13.03 -0.74
C ARG A 112 19.13 12.74 -2.24
N GLU A 113 18.23 11.92 -2.78
CA GLU A 113 18.36 11.32 -4.12
C GLU A 113 17.33 11.86 -5.11
N HIS A 114 16.24 12.47 -4.64
CA HIS A 114 15.10 12.87 -5.49
C HIS A 114 14.71 14.34 -5.29
N GLY A 115 15.60 15.16 -4.72
CA GLY A 115 15.35 16.59 -4.47
C GLY A 115 14.12 16.85 -3.59
N GLY A 116 13.81 15.92 -2.70
CA GLY A 116 12.64 15.97 -1.82
C GLY A 116 11.31 15.63 -2.48
N ARG A 117 11.28 15.19 -3.75
CA ARG A 117 10.04 14.79 -4.42
C ARG A 117 9.45 13.54 -3.76
N ILE A 118 8.19 13.64 -3.35
CA ILE A 118 7.46 12.55 -2.69
C ILE A 118 6.66 11.76 -3.72
N ASP A 119 6.94 10.45 -3.79
CA ASP A 119 6.13 9.48 -4.52
C ASP A 119 5.36 8.63 -3.49
N ALA A 120 4.22 9.16 -3.03
CA ALA A 120 3.43 8.52 -1.99
C ALA A 120 2.93 7.12 -2.39
N PRO A 121 2.46 6.87 -3.63
CA PRO A 121 2.13 5.52 -4.09
C PRO A 121 3.31 4.54 -3.99
N ARG A 122 4.50 4.92 -4.44
CA ARG A 122 5.68 4.05 -4.36
C ARG A 122 6.12 3.81 -2.92
N MET A 123 6.12 4.84 -2.08
CA MET A 123 6.42 4.71 -0.65
C MET A 123 5.41 3.79 0.04
N ALA A 124 4.12 3.95 -0.25
CA ALA A 124 3.05 3.13 0.31
C ALA A 124 3.22 1.65 -0.02
N ALA A 125 3.62 1.34 -1.26
CA ALA A 125 3.85 -0.03 -1.68
C ALA A 125 5.01 -0.72 -0.96
N ARG A 126 6.04 0.04 -0.54
CA ARG A 126 7.17 -0.52 0.25
C ARG A 126 6.77 -0.96 1.65
N VAL A 127 5.68 -0.41 2.20
CA VAL A 127 5.18 -0.70 3.55
C VAL A 127 3.77 -1.32 3.54
N ALA A 128 3.30 -1.75 2.36
CA ALA A 128 1.96 -2.29 2.13
C ALA A 128 0.81 -1.38 2.62
N ALA A 129 1.00 -0.06 2.68
CA ALA A 129 0.03 0.87 3.26
C ALA A 129 -0.79 1.61 2.20
N ARG A 130 -1.68 2.49 2.65
CA ARG A 130 -2.42 3.44 1.82
C ARG A 130 -1.53 4.66 1.51
N PRO A 131 -1.59 5.25 0.29
CA PRO A 131 -0.90 6.50 0.01
C PRO A 131 -1.27 7.63 0.99
N SER A 132 -2.53 7.68 1.44
CA SER A 132 -3.00 8.63 2.45
C SER A 132 -2.27 8.48 3.80
N ALA A 133 -1.91 7.26 4.21
CA ALA A 133 -1.13 7.03 5.43
C ALA A 133 0.28 7.63 5.31
N ILE A 134 0.92 7.51 4.14
CA ILE A 134 2.22 8.14 3.87
C ILE A 134 2.11 9.65 4.00
N VAL A 135 1.10 10.26 3.37
CA VAL A 135 0.90 11.71 3.44
C VAL A 135 0.62 12.15 4.88
N ALA A 136 -0.20 11.42 5.64
CA ALA A 136 -0.49 11.72 7.04
C ALA A 136 0.76 11.64 7.93
N ALA A 137 1.61 10.62 7.74
CA ALA A 137 2.88 10.49 8.45
C ALA A 137 3.86 11.63 8.09
N LEU A 138 3.92 12.04 6.82
CA LEU A 138 4.72 13.20 6.41
C LEU A 138 4.20 14.50 7.04
N ARG A 139 2.88 14.70 7.11
CA ARG A 139 2.27 15.85 7.78
C ARG A 139 2.53 15.85 9.28
N LEU A 140 2.58 14.67 9.90
CA LEU A 140 2.98 14.54 11.30
C LEU A 140 4.43 14.96 11.51
N LEU A 141 5.35 14.54 10.63
CA LEU A 141 6.76 14.97 10.65
C LEU A 141 6.89 16.48 10.42
N GLU A 142 6.07 17.06 9.54
CA GLU A 142 6.01 18.51 9.32
C GLU A 142 5.54 19.27 10.57
N ALA A 143 4.47 18.78 11.21
CA ALA A 143 3.96 19.37 12.46
C ALA A 143 4.91 19.20 13.66
N GLN A 144 5.88 18.28 13.56
CA GLN A 144 6.97 18.12 14.52
C GLN A 144 8.20 18.98 14.19
N GLY A 145 8.14 19.76 13.11
CA GLY A 145 9.25 20.61 12.65
C GLY A 145 10.42 19.83 12.02
N VAL A 146 10.22 18.56 11.65
CA VAL A 146 11.28 17.71 11.05
C VAL A 146 11.50 18.08 9.58
N VAL A 147 10.45 18.49 8.88
CA VAL A 147 10.44 18.77 7.44
C VAL A 147 9.44 19.89 7.12
N ALA A 148 9.62 20.59 6.00
CA ALA A 148 8.59 21.45 5.42
C ALA A 148 8.01 20.79 4.17
N LEU A 149 6.69 20.74 4.04
CA LEU A 149 6.02 20.16 2.87
C LEU A 149 5.34 21.23 2.03
N GLU A 150 5.42 21.07 0.72
CA GLU A 150 4.79 21.99 -0.22
C GLU A 150 4.33 21.26 -1.47
N TYR A 151 3.36 21.84 -2.17
CA TYR A 151 3.04 21.43 -3.52
C TYR A 151 3.86 22.24 -4.51
N ALA A 152 4.60 21.55 -5.36
CA ALA A 152 5.26 22.16 -6.51
C ALA A 152 4.23 22.56 -7.59
N PRO A 153 4.60 23.42 -8.55
CA PRO A 153 3.69 23.85 -9.62
C PRO A 153 3.13 22.71 -10.47
N ASP A 154 3.81 21.56 -10.51
CA ASP A 154 3.36 20.33 -11.18
C ASP A 154 2.38 19.49 -10.33
N GLY A 155 1.95 20.02 -9.17
CA GLY A 155 1.08 19.34 -8.22
C GLY A 155 1.78 18.28 -7.36
N ALA A 156 3.08 18.03 -7.55
CA ALA A 156 3.81 17.05 -6.77
C ALA A 156 4.08 17.57 -5.36
N LEU A 157 3.85 16.71 -4.35
CA LEU A 157 4.26 17.00 -2.97
C LEU A 157 5.79 16.93 -2.88
N ARG A 158 6.42 17.96 -2.31
CA ARG A 158 7.85 18.03 -2.06
C ARG A 158 8.14 18.32 -0.61
N ALA A 159 9.23 17.73 -0.14
CA ALA A 159 9.81 17.96 1.16
C ALA A 159 11.07 18.83 1.06
N ARG A 160 11.27 19.71 2.04
CA ARG A 160 12.52 20.43 2.25
C ARG A 160 12.93 20.33 3.72
N SER A 161 14.22 20.51 4.00
CA SER A 161 14.68 20.69 5.38
C SER A 161 13.96 21.88 6.01
N ALA A 162 13.40 21.68 7.21
CA ALA A 162 12.70 22.75 7.92
C ALA A 162 13.69 23.85 8.30
N ALA A 163 13.42 25.10 7.89
CA ALA A 163 14.24 26.25 8.21
C ALA A 163 13.71 27.07 9.41
N ARG A 164 12.46 26.86 9.81
CA ARG A 164 11.82 27.62 10.90
C ARG A 164 10.71 26.83 11.58
N PRO A 165 10.60 26.87 12.91
CA PRO A 165 9.42 26.36 13.61
C PRO A 165 8.19 27.23 13.30
N PRO A 166 6.99 26.64 13.08
CA PRO A 166 5.74 27.38 12.99
C PRO A 166 5.30 27.97 14.35
N GLU A 167 4.23 28.78 14.36
CA GLU A 167 3.64 29.32 15.59
C GLU A 167 3.06 28.19 16.49
N ALA A 168 3.33 28.26 17.80
CA ALA A 168 3.12 27.16 18.74
C ALA A 168 1.66 26.70 18.91
N SER A 169 0.66 27.57 18.74
CA SER A 169 -0.76 27.21 18.86
C SER A 169 -1.26 26.47 17.62
N THR A 170 -0.88 26.94 16.43
CA THR A 170 -1.21 26.28 15.15
C THR A 170 -0.49 24.93 15.01
N GLU A 171 0.72 24.82 15.55
CA GLU A 171 1.50 23.58 15.57
C GLU A 171 0.80 22.45 16.34
N ARG A 172 0.27 22.73 17.54
CA ARG A 172 -0.45 21.73 18.35
C ARG A 172 -1.68 21.16 17.64
N TYR A 173 -2.47 22.01 16.99
CA TYR A 173 -3.65 21.57 16.25
C TYR A 173 -3.26 20.68 15.05
N ARG A 174 -2.25 21.10 14.25
CA ARG A 174 -1.77 20.31 13.11
C ARG A 174 -1.19 18.96 13.55
N LEU A 175 -0.45 18.95 14.65
CA LEU A 175 0.12 17.74 15.23
C LEU A 175 -0.98 16.73 15.62
N GLN A 176 -1.99 17.20 16.36
CA GLN A 176 -3.10 16.37 16.79
C GLN A 176 -3.92 15.85 15.60
N GLU A 177 -4.17 16.69 14.61
CA GLU A 177 -4.93 16.30 13.42
C GLU A 177 -4.18 15.29 12.56
N ALA A 178 -2.88 15.53 12.29
CA ALA A 178 -2.06 14.59 11.52
C ALA A 178 -1.97 13.23 12.21
N HIS A 179 -1.81 13.21 13.53
CA HIS A 179 -1.84 11.98 14.31
C HIS A 179 -3.19 11.26 14.21
N ARG A 180 -4.30 11.99 14.38
CA ARG A 180 -5.67 11.42 14.30
C ARG A 180 -5.94 10.81 12.93
N VAL A 181 -5.59 11.50 11.85
CA VAL A 181 -5.78 11.02 10.48
C VAL A 181 -4.92 9.78 10.21
N LEU A 182 -3.66 9.79 10.65
CA LEU A 182 -2.78 8.63 10.49
C LEU A 182 -3.32 7.42 11.24
N ASP A 183 -3.67 7.58 12.51
CA ASP A 183 -4.22 6.51 13.35
C ASP A 183 -5.50 5.91 12.76
N ALA A 184 -6.45 6.77 12.34
CA ALA A 184 -7.67 6.32 11.67
C ALA A 184 -7.35 5.52 10.39
N THR A 185 -6.45 6.03 9.54
CA THR A 185 -6.07 5.37 8.28
C THR A 185 -5.42 4.01 8.50
N LEU A 186 -4.57 3.87 9.53
CA LEU A 186 -3.93 2.61 9.89
C LEU A 186 -4.95 1.62 10.49
N ARG A 187 -5.88 2.09 11.33
CA ARG A 187 -6.96 1.25 11.88
C ARG A 187 -7.91 0.73 10.79
N GLU A 188 -8.27 1.57 9.82
CA GLU A 188 -9.04 1.15 8.65
C GLU A 188 -8.30 0.09 7.82
N THR A 189 -6.98 0.25 7.65
CA THR A 189 -6.13 -0.75 6.97
C THR A 189 -6.18 -2.10 7.68
N VAL A 190 -6.06 -2.11 9.01
CA VAL A 190 -6.16 -3.34 9.81
C VAL A 190 -7.55 -3.96 9.70
N ALA A 191 -8.61 -3.16 9.79
CA ALA A 191 -9.99 -3.63 9.66
C ALA A 191 -10.23 -4.25 8.28
N TYR A 192 -9.80 -3.59 7.21
CA TYR A 192 -9.91 -4.11 5.86
C TYR A 192 -9.13 -5.40 5.68
N ARG A 193 -7.90 -5.52 6.20
CA ARG A 193 -7.12 -6.76 6.09
C ARG A 193 -7.75 -7.94 6.83
N LYS A 194 -8.42 -7.70 7.95
CA LYS A 194 -9.22 -8.72 8.65
C LYS A 194 -10.37 -9.18 7.75
N ALA A 195 -11.14 -8.25 7.18
CA ALA A 195 -12.19 -8.58 6.23
C ALA A 195 -11.63 -9.30 4.99
N TYR A 196 -10.48 -8.86 4.46
CA TYR A 196 -9.79 -9.51 3.36
C TYR A 196 -9.40 -10.96 3.69
N ALA A 197 -9.15 -11.32 4.94
CA ALA A 197 -8.82 -12.70 5.29
C ALA A 197 -10.08 -13.59 5.39
N THR A 198 -11.23 -13.05 5.77
CA THR A 198 -12.40 -13.84 6.18
C THR A 198 -13.63 -13.71 5.28
N GLU A 199 -13.81 -12.58 4.61
CA GLU A 199 -15.00 -12.32 3.79
C GLU A 199 -14.94 -13.12 2.47
N PRO A 200 -16.09 -13.51 1.90
CA PRO A 200 -16.12 -14.15 0.59
C PRO A 200 -15.46 -13.28 -0.49
N ALA A 201 -14.69 -13.88 -1.40
CA ALA A 201 -14.00 -13.13 -2.45
C ALA A 201 -14.96 -12.28 -3.31
N ALA A 202 -16.18 -12.76 -3.53
CA ALA A 202 -17.22 -12.01 -4.24
C ALA A 202 -17.58 -10.68 -3.55
N VAL A 203 -17.56 -10.63 -2.21
CA VAL A 203 -17.82 -9.40 -1.44
C VAL A 203 -16.65 -8.42 -1.59
N LEU A 204 -15.41 -8.90 -1.54
CA LEU A 204 -14.22 -8.06 -1.72
C LEU A 204 -14.11 -7.45 -3.13
N LEU A 205 -14.64 -8.15 -4.13
CA LEU A 205 -14.60 -7.76 -5.53
C LEU A 205 -15.83 -6.97 -5.96
N ALA A 206 -16.92 -7.02 -5.19
CA ALA A 206 -18.09 -6.20 -5.45
C ALA A 206 -17.67 -4.73 -5.42
N THR A 207 -17.85 -4.05 -6.55
CA THR A 207 -17.69 -2.60 -6.59
C THR A 207 -18.82 -2.00 -5.77
N ASP A 208 -18.51 -1.49 -4.59
CA ASP A 208 -19.31 -0.40 -4.03
C ASP A 208 -19.17 0.76 -5.03
N SER A 209 -20.09 0.83 -5.97
CA SER A 209 -20.41 2.10 -6.61
C SER A 209 -21.00 2.96 -5.49
N PRO A 210 -20.32 4.03 -5.02
CA PRO A 210 -21.05 5.04 -4.29
C PRO A 210 -22.15 5.55 -5.24
N ALA A 211 -23.39 5.45 -4.78
CA ALA A 211 -24.54 6.08 -5.41
C ALA A 211 -24.39 7.62 -5.43
#